data_AF-A0A7K2NMY5-F1
#
_entry.id   AF-A0A7K2NMY5-F1
#
_cell.length_a   1.000
_cell.length_b   1.000
_cell.length_c   1.000
_cell.angle_alpha   90.00
_cell.angle_beta   90.00
_cell.angle_gamma   90.00
#
_symmetry.space_group_name_H-M   'P 1'
#
loop_
_entity.id
_entity.type
_entity.pdbx_description
1 polymer ?
#
loop_
_entity_poly.entity_id
_entity_poly.type
_entity_poly.pdbx_seq_one_letter_code
_entity_poly.pdbx_strand_id
1 'polypeptide(L)' 'MSDTPQLVVHRDKELMAEAAAARLITKIVDAQASRGSASVVLTGGRNGNGLLAALAGSP' A
#
# COMPACT_ATOMS: atom_id res chain seq x y z
N MET A 1 7.88 -19.71 9.15
CA MET A 1 7.12 -20.09 7.95
C MET A 1 6.72 -18.81 7.24
N SER A 2 6.94 -18.68 5.94
CA SER A 2 6.30 -17.58 5.19
C SER A 2 4.81 -17.83 5.19
N ASP A 3 4.04 -16.80 5.54
CA ASP A 3 2.59 -16.86 5.42
C ASP A 3 2.17 -17.08 3.96
N THR A 4 0.97 -17.61 3.74
CA THR A 4 0.47 -17.86 2.37
C THR A 4 0.25 -16.52 1.66
N PRO A 5 0.80 -16.29 0.46
CA PRO A 5 0.66 -15.01 -0.22
C PRO A 5 -0.81 -14.72 -0.56
N GLN A 6 -1.26 -13.50 -0.29
CA GLN A 6 -2.60 -13.02 -0.65
C GLN A 6 -2.57 -12.43 -2.07
N LEU A 7 -3.37 -12.99 -2.98
CA LEU A 7 -3.58 -12.46 -4.32
C LEU A 7 -4.91 -11.72 -4.39
N VAL A 8 -4.88 -10.46 -4.83
CA VAL A 8 -6.09 -9.66 -5.09
C VAL A 8 -6.00 -9.10 -6.50
N VAL A 9 -7.03 -9.35 -7.30
CA VAL A 9 -7.13 -8.91 -8.68
C VAL A 9 -8.10 -7.74 -8.74
N HIS A 10 -7.67 -6.66 -9.40
CA HIS A 10 -8.49 -5.48 -9.65
C HIS A 10 -8.78 -5.38 -11.14
N ARG A 11 -9.91 -4.73 -11.46
CA ARG A 11 -10.36 -4.54 -12.84
C ARG A 11 -9.38 -3.74 -13.68
N ASP A 12 -8.82 -2.69 -13.09
CA ASP A 12 -7.93 -1.74 -13.74
C ASP A 12 -6.84 -1.26 -12.78
N LYS A 13 -5.94 -0.44 -13.34
CA LYS A 13 -4.73 0.02 -12.66
C LYS A 13 -5.07 1.07 -11.60
N GLU A 14 -6.02 1.95 -11.89
CA GLU A 14 -6.44 3.05 -11.03
C GLU A 14 -7.04 2.49 -9.74
N LEU A 15 -7.99 1.56 -9.85
CA LEU A 15 -8.58 0.88 -8.70
C LEU A 15 -7.53 0.07 -7.91
N MET A 16 -6.56 -0.55 -8.59
CA MET A 16 -5.46 -1.24 -7.92
C MET A 16 -4.60 -0.28 -7.10
N ALA A 17 -4.29 0.91 -7.64
CA ALA A 17 -3.49 1.91 -6.95
C ALA A 17 -4.19 2.46 -5.70
N GLU A 18 -5.49 2.77 -5.80
CA GLU A 18 -6.30 3.23 -4.67
C GLU A 18 -6.42 2.15 -3.57
N ALA A 19 -6.73 0.92 -3.96
CA ALA A 19 -6.84 -0.18 -3.01
C ALA A 19 -5.51 -0.49 -2.32
N ALA A 20 -4.40 -0.43 -3.05
CA ALA A 20 -3.07 -0.60 -2.50
C ALA A 20 -2.69 0.58 -1.57
N ALA A 21 -3.11 1.81 -1.88
CA ALA A 21 -2.87 2.98 -1.03
C ALA A 21 -3.59 2.83 0.32
N ALA A 22 -4.88 2.50 0.31
CA ALA A 22 -5.66 2.27 1.52
C ALA A 22 -5.08 1.14 2.39
N ARG A 23 -4.63 0.05 1.75
CA ARG A 23 -3.95 -1.06 2.44
C ARG A 23 -2.63 -0.63 3.05
N LEU A 24 -1.82 0.16 2.33
CA LEU A 24 -0.55 0.66 2.83
C LEU A 24 -0.76 1.57 4.04
N ILE A 25 -1.72 2.50 4.00
CA ILE A 25 -2.07 3.38 5.13
C ILE A 25 -2.39 2.53 6.37
N THR A 26 -3.31 1.58 6.24
CA THR A 26 -3.73 0.71 7.35
C THR A 26 -2.53 -0.04 7.94
N LYS A 27 -1.66 -0.61 7.10
CA LYS A 27 -0.48 -1.35 7.55
C LYS A 27 0.55 -0.46 8.25
N ILE A 28 0.73 0.78 7.79
CA ILE A 28 1.62 1.75 8.43
C ILE A 28 1.06 2.15 9.80
N VAL A 29 -0.24 2.45 9.88
CA VAL A 29 -0.89 2.80 11.14
C VAL A 29 -0.78 1.65 12.15
N ASP A 30 -1.08 0.41 11.75
CA ASP A 30 -0.93 -0.77 12.60
C ASP A 30 0.52 -0.96 13.10
N ALA A 31 1.49 -0.75 12.20
CA ALA A 31 2.91 -0.82 12.52
C ALA A 31 3.34 0.25 13.52
N GLN A 32 2.93 1.51 13.29
CA GLN A 32 3.22 2.62 14.18
C GLN A 32 2.56 2.46 15.54
N ALA A 33 1.29 2.02 15.58
CA ALA A 33 0.58 1.76 16.83
C ALA A 33 1.24 0.67 17.67
N SER A 34 1.77 -0.38 17.01
CA SER A 34 2.42 -1.50 17.71
C SER A 34 3.89 -1.24 18.10
N ARG A 35 4.62 -0.42 17.34
CA ARG A 35 6.09 -0.27 17.48
C ARG A 35 6.58 1.17 17.68
N GLY A 36 5.69 2.16 17.66
CA GLY A 36 6.01 3.58 17.69
C GLY A 36 6.55 4.15 16.38
N SER A 37 6.89 3.30 15.39
CA SER A 37 7.36 3.72 14.07
C SER A 37 7.11 2.65 13.00
N ALA A 38 7.19 3.05 11.74
CA ALA A 38 7.19 2.16 10.58
C ALA A 38 8.27 2.60 9.59
N SER A 39 9.01 1.64 9.05
CA SER A 39 9.94 1.86 7.94
C SER A 39 9.35 1.25 6.68
N VAL A 40 9.32 2.03 5.59
CA VAL A 40 8.71 1.63 4.32
C VAL A 40 9.77 1.75 3.23
N VAL A 41 9.95 0.69 2.45
CA VAL A 41 10.78 0.73 1.24
C VAL A 41 9.85 0.85 0.05
N LEU A 42 10.06 1.88 -0.76
CA LEU A 42 9.25 2.16 -1.93
C LEU A 42 9.92 1.61 -3.18
N THR A 43 9.10 1.22 -4.15
CA THR A 43 9.54 0.86 -5.49
C THR A 43 9.10 1.93 -6.48
N GLY A 44 9.88 2.11 -7.54
CA GLY A 44 9.53 2.99 -8.65
C GLY A 44 8.58 2.34 -9.66
N GLY A 45 8.52 2.93 -10.86
CA GLY A 45 7.72 2.43 -11.98
C GLY A 45 6.28 2.91 -11.98
N ARG A 46 5.56 2.63 -13.07
CA ARG A 46 4.23 3.20 -13.36
C ARG A 46 3.17 2.88 -12.30
N ASN A 47 3.23 1.70 -11.70
CA ASN A 47 2.28 1.29 -10.66
C ASN A 47 2.68 1.84 -9.29
N GLY A 48 3.98 1.83 -8.94
CA GLY A 48 4.48 2.43 -7.71
C GLY A 48 4.18 3.93 -7.64
N ASN A 49 4.39 4.66 -8.74
CA ASN A 49 4.04 6.09 -8.81
C ASN A 49 2.52 6.31 -8.75
N GLY A 50 1.72 5.43 -9.37
CA GLY A 50 0.25 5.50 -9.28
C GLY A 50 -0.25 5.31 -7.85
N LEU A 51 0.30 4.33 -7.13
CA LEU A 51 0.06 4.13 -5.70
C LEU A 51 0.40 5.39 -4.88
N LEU A 52 1.57 5.98 -5.09
CA LEU A 52 2.00 7.17 -4.36
C LEU A 52 1.12 8.39 -4.67
N ALA A 53 0.65 8.54 -5.91
CA ALA A 53 -0.30 9.58 -6.28
C ALA A 53 -1.66 9.36 -5.60
N ALA A 54 -2.18 8.13 -5.57
CA ALA A 54 -3.41 7.79 -4.86
C ALA A 54 -3.28 8.03 -3.35
N LEU A 55 -2.13 7.70 -2.77
CA LEU A 55 -1.81 7.97 -1.36
C LEU A 55 -1.82 9.48 -1.07
N ALA A 56 -1.22 10.29 -1.93
CA ALA A 56 -1.19 11.75 -1.78
C ALA A 56 -2.59 12.40 -1.88
N GLY A 57 -3.53 11.75 -2.56
CA GLY A 57 -4.93 12.18 -2.64
C GLY A 57 -5.85 11.58 -1.57
N SER A 58 -5.34 10.72 -0.70
CA SER A 58 -6.12 10.07 0.38
C SER A 58 -6.16 10.97 1.63
N PRO A 59 -7.26 10.95 2.40
CA PRO A 59 -7.39 11.71 3.65
C PRO A 59 -6.46 11.21 4.76
#